data_AF-A0A929IXY1-F1
#
_entry.id   AF-A0A929IXY1-F1
#
_cell.length_a   1.000
_cell.length_b   1.000
_cell.length_c   1.000
_cell.angle_alpha   90.00
_cell.angle_beta   90.00
_cell.angle_gamma   90.00
#
_symmetry.space_group_name_H-M   'P 1'
#
loop_
_entity.id
_entity.type
_entity.pdbx_description
1 polymer ?
#
loop_
_entity_poly.entity_id
_entity_poly.type
_entity_poly.pdbx_seq_one_letter_code
_entity_poly.pdbx_strand_id
1 'polypeptide(L)'
;MIAMQPVITVEFTAKAGDQEFKEESVTFHNPEELFAFVAPGGGCDAISNEVNEIQMVFLQPEHANTQNPVADKRVTLELGMVFLTGPLAEIVQTAEQLIDKAGRGELTDSFLKVINVSL
;
A
#
# COMPACT_ATOMS: atom_id res chain seq x y z
N MET A 1 -17.84 -9.92 19.29
CA MET A 1 -16.65 -9.77 18.42
C MET A 1 -16.70 -8.36 17.89
N ILE A 2 -15.76 -7.50 18.28
CA ILE A 2 -15.65 -6.16 17.68
C ILE A 2 -15.03 -6.40 16.31
N ALA A 3 -15.78 -6.18 15.23
CA ALA A 3 -15.21 -6.18 13.90
C ALA A 3 -14.21 -5.01 13.85
N MET A 4 -12.91 -5.29 13.75
CA MET A 4 -11.91 -4.25 13.53
C MET A 4 -12.22 -3.60 12.19
N GLN A 5 -12.30 -2.28 12.17
CA GLN A 5 -12.52 -1.56 10.92
C GLN A 5 -11.27 -1.69 10.05
N PRO A 6 -11.43 -1.80 8.73
CA PRO A 6 -10.29 -1.81 7.84
C PRO A 6 -9.49 -0.52 7.99
N VAL A 7 -8.17 -0.62 7.99
CA VAL A 7 -7.27 0.53 8.11
C VAL A 7 -6.65 0.91 6.77
N ILE A 8 -6.60 -0.05 5.83
CA ILE A 8 -6.01 0.12 4.50
C ILE A 8 -6.89 -0.57 3.46
N THR A 9 -7.15 0.12 2.35
CA THR A 9 -7.71 -0.46 1.12
C THR A 9 -6.66 -0.39 0.03
N VAL A 10 -6.38 -1.51 -0.63
CA VAL A 10 -5.50 -1.56 -1.79
C VAL A 10 -6.34 -1.85 -3.02
N GLU A 11 -6.19 -1.02 -4.05
CA GLU A 11 -6.88 -1.15 -5.33
C GLU A 11 -5.85 -1.31 -6.44
N PHE A 12 -6.07 -2.31 -7.30
CA PHE A 12 -5.22 -2.60 -8.44
C PHE A 12 -5.91 -2.14 -9.72
N THR A 13 -5.20 -1.32 -10.50
CA THR A 13 -5.69 -0.80 -11.78
C THR A 13 -4.75 -1.22 -12.90
N ALA A 14 -5.32 -1.90 -13.89
CA ALA A 14 -4.66 -2.21 -15.15
C ALA A 14 -5.02 -1.17 -16.21
N LYS A 15 -4.08 -0.88 -17.11
CA LYS A 15 -4.33 -0.04 -18.30
C LYS A 15 -4.04 -0.84 -19.56
N ALA A 16 -5.03 -0.97 -20.44
CA ALA A 16 -4.84 -1.52 -21.78
C ALA A 16 -5.26 -0.46 -22.82
N GLY A 17 -4.27 0.21 -23.41
CA GLY A 17 -4.51 1.39 -24.27
C GLY A 17 -5.04 2.58 -23.47
N ASP A 18 -6.13 3.19 -23.92
CA ASP A 18 -6.79 4.32 -23.24
C ASP A 18 -7.84 3.88 -22.19
N GLN A 19 -7.94 2.58 -21.89
CA GLN A 19 -8.96 2.04 -21.00
C GLN A 19 -8.37 1.55 -19.68
N GLU A 20 -8.84 2.11 -18.57
CA GLU A 20 -8.55 1.69 -17.20
C GLU A 20 -9.52 0.57 -16.76
N PHE A 21 -8.97 -0.50 -16.20
CA PHE A 21 -9.72 -1.62 -15.64
C PHE A 21 -9.34 -1.78 -14.16
N LYS A 22 -10.32 -1.72 -13.27
CA LYS A 22 -10.13 -2.08 -11.86
C LYS A 22 -10.14 -3.60 -11.76
N GLU A 23 -9.01 -4.21 -11.44
CA GLU A 23 -8.87 -5.67 -11.40
C GLU A 23 -9.36 -6.25 -10.08
N GLU A 24 -8.88 -5.70 -8.96
CA GLU A 24 -9.16 -6.25 -7.63
C GLU A 24 -9.05 -5.15 -6.56
N SER A 25 -9.78 -5.33 -5.46
CA SER A 25 -9.62 -4.51 -4.26
C SER A 25 -9.49 -5.43 -3.06
N VAL A 26 -8.39 -5.25 -2.32
CA VAL A 26 -8.08 -6.00 -1.11
C VAL A 26 -8.13 -5.04 0.07
N THR A 27 -8.71 -5.48 1.18
CA THR A 27 -8.86 -4.65 2.37
C THR A 27 -8.12 -5.29 3.53
N PHE A 28 -7.35 -4.48 4.26
CA PHE A 28 -6.54 -4.91 5.39
C PHE A 28 -6.96 -4.20 6.68
N HIS A 29 -6.91 -4.93 7.79
CA HIS A 29 -7.35 -4.48 9.11
C HIS A 29 -6.18 -4.12 10.03
N ASN A 30 -4.95 -4.40 9.59
CA ASN A 30 -3.72 -4.05 10.27
C ASN A 30 -2.54 -4.04 9.27
N PRO A 31 -1.39 -3.42 9.61
CA PRO A 31 -0.20 -3.43 8.76
C PRO A 31 0.38 -4.83 8.50
N GLU A 32 0.21 -5.78 9.42
CA GLU A 32 0.75 -7.15 9.29
C GLU A 32 0.12 -7.87 8.10
N GLU A 33 -1.18 -7.70 7.88
CA GLU A 33 -1.89 -8.21 6.71
C GLU A 33 -1.36 -7.61 5.40
N LEU A 34 -1.09 -6.31 5.36
CA LEU A 34 -0.47 -5.66 4.19
C LEU A 34 0.91 -6.27 3.90
N PHE A 35 1.77 -6.38 4.92
CA PHE A 35 3.12 -6.89 4.72
C PHE A 35 3.14 -8.38 4.40
N ALA A 36 2.21 -9.17 4.93
CA ALA A 36 2.02 -10.56 4.52
C ALA A 36 1.58 -10.65 3.05
N PHE A 37 0.78 -9.71 2.56
CA PHE A 37 0.34 -9.67 1.18
C PHE A 37 1.49 -9.36 0.20
N VAL A 38 2.41 -8.45 0.56
CA VAL A 38 3.55 -8.05 -0.30
C VAL A 38 4.84 -8.86 -0.05
N ALA A 39 4.81 -9.83 0.87
CA ALA A 39 5.92 -10.75 1.11
C ALA A 39 6.01 -11.83 0.02
N PRO A 40 7.18 -12.51 -0.14
CA PRO A 40 7.32 -13.64 -1.05
C PRO A 40 6.29 -14.76 -0.79
N GLY A 41 5.62 -15.23 -1.83
CA GLY A 41 4.52 -16.19 -1.74
C GLY A 41 3.20 -15.60 -1.23
N GLY A 42 3.14 -14.27 -1.06
CA GLY A 42 1.96 -13.52 -0.69
C GLY A 42 1.02 -13.24 -1.88
N GLY A 43 -0.07 -12.53 -1.62
CA GLY A 43 -1.07 -12.23 -2.65
C GLY A 43 -0.57 -11.30 -3.77
N CYS A 44 0.51 -10.54 -3.52
CA CYS A 44 1.13 -9.70 -4.53
C CYS A 44 1.73 -10.50 -5.71
N ASP A 45 2.09 -11.77 -5.49
CA ASP A 45 2.61 -12.65 -6.55
C ASP A 45 1.53 -13.16 -7.51
N ALA A 46 0.27 -13.09 -7.11
CA ALA A 46 -0.86 -13.45 -7.95
C ALA A 46 -1.34 -12.29 -8.84
N ILE A 47 -0.81 -11.07 -8.63
CA ILE A 47 -1.20 -9.89 -9.39
C ILE A 47 -0.73 -10.02 -10.84
N SER A 48 -1.64 -9.73 -11.78
CA SER A 48 -1.36 -9.75 -13.21
C SER A 48 -0.23 -8.78 -13.57
N ASN A 49 0.62 -9.16 -14.53
CA ASN A 49 1.62 -8.26 -15.11
C ASN A 49 1.01 -7.05 -15.85
N GLU A 50 -0.32 -7.03 -16.04
CA GLU A 50 -1.06 -5.94 -16.69
C GLU A 50 -1.42 -4.80 -15.73
N VAL A 51 -1.18 -4.97 -14.42
CA VAL A 51 -1.34 -3.90 -13.43
C VAL A 51 -0.29 -2.82 -13.63
N ASN A 52 -0.76 -1.62 -13.91
CA ASN A 52 0.08 -0.45 -14.17
C ASN A 52 -0.01 0.60 -13.05
N GLU A 53 -0.94 0.43 -12.12
CA GLU A 53 -1.15 1.34 -10.99
C GLU A 53 -1.71 0.59 -9.77
N ILE A 54 -1.16 0.85 -8.60
CA ILE A 54 -1.61 0.32 -7.31
C ILE A 54 -1.91 1.49 -6.39
N GLN A 55 -3.16 1.62 -5.95
CA GLN A 55 -3.62 2.64 -5.03
C GLN A 55 -3.78 2.03 -3.64
N MET A 56 -2.95 2.45 -2.68
CA MET A 56 -3.05 2.08 -1.27
C MET A 56 -3.63 3.25 -0.48
N VAL A 57 -4.86 3.10 0.01
CA VAL A 57 -5.58 4.16 0.72
C VAL A 57 -5.70 3.81 2.20
N PHE A 58 -5.03 4.56 3.05
CA PHE A 58 -5.18 4.48 4.50
C PHE A 58 -6.41 5.29 4.94
N LEU A 59 -7.20 4.70 5.82
CA LEU A 59 -8.32 5.42 6.44
C LEU A 59 -7.81 6.43 7.47
N GLN A 60 -8.65 7.42 7.79
CA GLN A 60 -8.32 8.34 8.87
C GLN A 60 -8.37 7.63 10.23
N PRO A 61 -7.50 8.01 11.18
CA PRO A 61 -7.52 7.44 12.51
C PRO A 61 -8.84 7.78 13.22
N GLU A 62 -9.33 6.86 14.07
CA GLU A 62 -10.55 7.07 14.87
C GLU A 62 -10.42 8.27 15.83
N HIS A 63 -9.20 8.59 16.24
CA HIS A 63 -8.88 9.69 17.15
C HIS A 63 -7.89 10.67 16.51
N ALA A 64 -8.34 11.89 16.29
CA ALA A 64 -7.52 12.93 15.69
C ALA A 64 -6.37 13.38 16.60
N ASN A 65 -5.21 13.62 15.99
CA ASN A 65 -4.02 14.16 16.63
C ASN A 65 -4.15 15.68 16.81
N THR A 66 -4.77 16.08 17.92
CA THR A 66 -5.02 17.50 18.24
C THR A 66 -3.76 18.28 18.61
N GLN A 67 -2.71 17.61 19.08
CA GLN A 67 -1.44 18.24 19.46
C GLN A 67 -0.48 18.37 18.27
N ASN A 68 -0.53 17.41 17.33
CA ASN A 68 0.24 17.43 16.10
C ASN A 68 -0.69 17.17 14.89
N PRO A 69 -1.44 18.20 14.43
CA PRO A 69 -2.39 18.05 13.32
C PRO A 69 -1.69 17.77 11.98
N VAL A 70 -0.37 17.97 11.88
CA VAL A 70 0.39 17.63 10.68
C VAL A 70 0.47 16.11 10.48
N ALA A 71 0.43 15.33 11.56
CA ALA A 71 0.41 13.86 11.51
C ALA A 71 -0.82 13.32 10.76
N ASP A 72 -1.97 13.98 10.91
CA ASP A 72 -3.24 13.57 10.31
C ASP A 72 -3.47 14.18 8.92
N LYS A 73 -2.55 15.03 8.45
CA LYS A 73 -2.68 15.66 7.14
C LYS A 73 -2.72 14.59 6.06
N ARG A 74 -3.80 14.58 5.27
CA ARG A 74 -3.93 13.67 4.14
C ARG A 74 -2.93 14.07 3.05
N VAL A 75 -2.05 13.14 2.70
CA VAL A 75 -1.03 13.30 1.65
C VAL A 75 -1.01 12.06 0.76
N THR A 76 -0.30 12.15 -0.36
CA THR A 76 -0.03 11.02 -1.25
C THR A 76 1.47 10.91 -1.46
N LEU A 77 2.01 9.71 -1.25
CA LEU A 77 3.38 9.34 -1.61
C LEU A 77 3.33 8.47 -2.87
N GLU A 78 4.13 8.83 -3.87
CA GLU A 78 4.27 8.09 -5.14
C GLU A 78 5.60 7.33 -5.12
N LEU A 79 5.53 6.01 -5.33
CA LEU A 79 6.66 5.08 -5.43
C LEU A 79 6.48 4.24 -6.69
N GLY A 80 7.01 4.72 -7.83
CA GLY A 80 6.84 4.04 -9.11
C GLY A 80 5.36 3.98 -9.51
N MET A 81 4.81 2.77 -9.57
CA MET A 81 3.39 2.51 -9.87
C MET A 81 2.51 2.43 -8.61
N VAL A 82 3.08 2.59 -7.41
CA VAL A 82 2.37 2.50 -6.13
C VAL A 82 2.12 3.90 -5.55
N PHE A 83 0.86 4.19 -5.23
CA PHE A 83 0.42 5.44 -4.62
C PHE A 83 -0.13 5.16 -3.22
N LEU A 84 0.54 5.66 -2.19
CA LEU A 84 0.10 5.56 -0.79
C LEU A 84 -0.60 6.87 -0.41
N THR A 85 -1.91 6.83 -0.18
CA THR A 85 -2.72 8.01 0.18
C THR A 85 -3.32 7.85 1.57
N GLY A 86 -3.10 8.82 2.47
CA GLY A 86 -3.45 8.64 3.87
C GLY A 86 -2.95 9.75 4.79
N PRO A 87 -3.15 9.61 6.10
CA PRO A 87 -2.46 10.45 7.10
C PRO A 87 -0.94 10.41 6.92
N LEU A 88 -0.28 11.56 7.03
CA LEU A 88 1.17 11.65 6.85
C LEU A 88 1.94 10.71 7.78
N ALA A 89 1.52 10.58 9.04
CA ALA A 89 2.19 9.69 10.00
C ALA A 89 2.14 8.21 9.55
N GLU A 90 1.00 7.75 9.07
CA GLU A 90 0.82 6.38 8.56
C GLU A 90 1.68 6.11 7.31
N ILE A 91 1.74 7.10 6.41
CA ILE A 91 2.57 7.01 5.20
C ILE A 91 4.05 6.91 5.57
N VAL A 92 4.53 7.75 6.48
CA VAL A 92 5.93 7.73 6.93
C VAL A 92 6.27 6.39 7.57
N GLN A 93 5.45 5.92 8.51
CA GLN A 93 5.68 4.64 9.19
C GLN A 93 5.65 3.45 8.23
N THR A 94 4.74 3.46 7.24
CA THR A 94 4.70 2.41 6.22
C THR A 94 5.92 2.47 5.31
N ALA A 95 6.32 3.68 4.88
CA ALA A 95 7.49 3.86 4.03
C ALA A 95 8.79 3.37 4.70
N GLU A 96 8.98 3.67 6.00
CA GLU A 96 10.12 3.18 6.78
C GLU A 96 10.17 1.64 6.79
N GLN A 97 9.03 0.98 7.03
CA GLN A 97 8.94 -0.48 7.03
C GLN A 97 9.15 -1.09 5.63
N LEU A 98 8.62 -0.47 4.58
CA LEU A 98 8.86 -0.92 3.20
C LEU A 98 10.36 -0.86 2.86
N ILE A 99 11.05 0.22 3.23
CA ILE A 99 12.48 0.37 2.99
C ILE A 99 13.29 -0.68 3.77
N ASP A 100 13.00 -0.88 5.06
CA ASP A 100 13.71 -1.87 5.88
C ASP A 100 13.48 -3.29 5.35
N LYS A 101 12.24 -3.65 5.00
CA LYS A 101 11.89 -4.97 4.45
C LYS A 101 12.48 -5.22 3.07
N ALA A 102 12.53 -4.20 2.20
CA ALA A 102 13.21 -4.30 0.91
C ALA A 102 14.69 -4.66 1.09
N GLY A 103 15.38 -3.98 2.01
CA GLY A 103 16.79 -4.24 2.31
C GLY A 103 17.07 -5.62 2.93
N ARG A 104 16.04 -6.30 3.44
CA ARG A 104 16.13 -7.65 4.04
C ARG A 104 15.65 -8.78 3.12
N GLY A 105 15.16 -8.47 1.91
CA GLY A 105 14.58 -9.46 1.01
C GLY A 105 13.22 -10.00 1.49
N GLU A 106 12.50 -9.20 2.29
CA GLU A 106 11.18 -9.56 2.84
C GLU A 106 10.01 -9.07 1.96
N LEU A 107 10.30 -8.41 0.85
CA LEU A 107 9.32 -8.02 -0.16
C LEU A 107 9.48 -8.91 -1.40
N THR A 108 8.38 -9.22 -2.09
CA THR A 108 8.45 -9.98 -3.34
C THR A 108 9.05 -9.17 -4.49
N ASP A 109 9.73 -9.85 -5.42
CA ASP A 109 10.25 -9.29 -6.67
C ASP A 109 9.16 -8.56 -7.48
N SER A 110 7.94 -9.09 -7.48
CA SER A 110 6.78 -8.47 -8.14
C SER A 110 6.49 -7.08 -7.55
N PHE A 111 6.58 -6.96 -6.22
CA PHE A 111 6.35 -5.73 -5.50
C PHE A 111 7.50 -4.73 -5.69
N LEU A 112 8.75 -5.21 -5.63
CA LEU A 112 9.94 -4.39 -5.89
C LEU A 112 9.91 -3.78 -7.29
N LYS A 113 9.46 -4.56 -8.28
CA LYS A 113 9.30 -4.09 -9.66
C LYS A 113 8.26 -2.97 -9.78
N VAL A 114 7.11 -3.09 -9.11
CA VAL A 114 6.04 -2.06 -9.19
C VAL A 114 6.41 -0.77 -8.46
N ILE A 115 7.25 -0.82 -7.42
CA ILE A 115 7.83 0.38 -6.79
C ILE A 115 9.07 0.91 -7.52
N ASN A 116 9.41 0.34 -8.70
CA ASN A 116 10.55 0.72 -9.53
C ASN A 116 11.91 0.65 -8.81
N VAL A 117 12.11 -0.38 -8.00
CA VAL A 117 13.38 -0.67 -7.35
C VAL A 117 14.02 -1.89 -8.01
N SER A 118 15.30 -1.78 -8.38
CA SER A 118 16.14 -2.90 -8.79
C SER A 118 17.24 -3.06 -7.73
N LEU A 119 17.19 -4.15 -6.97
CA LEU A 119 18.20 -4.50 -5.96
C LEU A 119 19.32 -5.36 -6.55
#